data_AF-A0A8B8JCI2-F1
#
_entry.id   AF-A0A8B8JCI2-F1
#
_cell.length_a   1.000
_cell.length_b   1.000
_cell.length_c   1.000
_cell.angle_alpha   90.00
_cell.angle_beta   90.00
_cell.angle_gamma   90.00
#
_symmetry.space_group_name_H-M   'P 1'
#
loop_
_entity.id
_entity.type
_entity.pdbx_description
1 polymer ?
#
loop_
_entity_poly.entity_id
_entity_poly.type
_entity_poly.pdbx_seq_one_letter_code
_entity_poly.pdbx_strand_id
1 'polypeptide(L)'
;MAKEQDPPPKPATFPTARSSISRSLSHASTALRIERAAAMISKLATFRSKRTSNQKDSIHLLQKGKHVTSKLDIPYGLSKPILADETDSEASYGKPVLPNSDASPVETHISDGSSSLSSFQKYATYDGKESQTTSVLSEETDAGPSVLLPYEDAEEQFLEDYEGYFLHLSVDNIRKDQYPKLELQRIVYLDYASCPLYSRYQQHMQFLLEETDAFLGSNYATEKQSALHNNYVDIASEHILNLLNTSQNEYSTIFTPGLPSCYHLFGEMYNLKKGTHVLASPDHHKSIRHFIHVAARSKVRTGVIPLKSKDLCTHGNDLHKLLRKQNSSGHGCGLLIYPAQSFLSGVCHPLSWIVGAQQNGWEVLLDVSSCLPMVGIDLSLYQPEFVIGSLHHVLGYPSGVAFLLVRRSSHSICIEKGSAQLKLAKLPDNGKNVHVVTEGENLNTHIFAALSFGFEHLERIGIVAIQKRVESLITWLVKTLKSLKHKLEEKPLLQLYGSLDLKYRGSILAFNILDSTGNIFPARLVQQLAVKTNIFLGVGTLGDLTVYNILDQKSDKQVESASSYASTYNCEVIRLSLGPISTYGDVYRLAQFLSRFRDEDYMSSEAAGYVEELENEY
;
A
#
# COMPACT_ATOMS: atom_id res chain seq x y z
N MET A 1 77.54 6.93 34.29
CA MET A 1 78.38 6.03 33.48
C MET A 1 77.46 4.90 33.00
N ALA A 2 77.17 4.61 31.74
CA ALA A 2 77.34 5.17 30.39
C ALA A 2 76.18 4.48 29.58
N LYS A 3 75.26 5.23 28.97
CA LYS A 3 75.16 5.53 27.52
C LYS A 3 75.21 4.32 26.58
N GLU A 4 74.10 4.09 25.87
CA GLU A 4 74.00 3.69 24.44
C GLU A 4 72.51 3.57 24.08
N GLN A 5 71.95 4.01 22.96
CA GLN A 5 72.25 4.97 21.88
C GLN A 5 70.93 5.04 21.07
N ASP A 6 70.43 6.24 20.74
CA ASP A 6 69.25 6.41 19.86
C ASP A 6 69.60 6.10 18.39
N PRO A 7 68.72 5.44 17.61
CA PRO A 7 68.80 5.40 16.15
C PRO A 7 67.94 6.51 15.46
N PRO A 8 68.20 6.82 14.17
CA PRO A 8 68.03 8.13 13.53
C PRO A 8 66.60 8.46 13.02
N PRO A 9 66.32 9.71 12.57
CA PRO A 9 64.95 10.15 12.24
C PRO A 9 64.40 9.52 10.95
N LYS A 10 63.08 9.24 10.96
CA LYS A 10 62.31 8.78 9.78
C LYS A 10 62.12 9.91 8.75
N PRO A 11 62.14 9.62 7.43
CA PRO A 11 61.91 10.60 6.38
C PRO A 11 60.43 11.01 6.30
N ALA A 12 60.20 12.26 5.92
CA ALA A 12 58.88 12.87 5.74
C ALA A 12 58.06 12.15 4.65
N THR A 13 56.83 11.77 4.98
CA THR A 13 55.83 11.24 4.04
C THR A 13 55.02 12.38 3.42
N PHE A 14 55.09 12.50 2.09
CA PHE A 14 54.16 13.30 1.28
C PHE A 14 52.73 12.74 1.37
N PRO A 15 51.68 13.58 1.38
CA PRO A 15 50.30 13.11 1.38
C PRO A 15 49.92 12.54 0.00
N THR A 16 49.44 11.30 -0.01
CA THR A 16 49.01 10.57 -1.22
C THR A 16 47.59 10.95 -1.65
N ALA A 17 47.44 11.09 -2.97
CA ALA A 17 46.27 11.47 -3.74
C ALA A 17 45.10 10.45 -3.65
N ARG A 18 44.34 10.46 -2.55
CA ARG A 18 43.09 9.69 -2.42
C ARG A 18 41.80 10.52 -2.43
N SER A 19 41.87 11.84 -2.27
CA SER A 19 40.67 12.71 -2.26
C SER A 19 40.25 13.23 -3.64
N SER A 20 41.13 13.14 -4.64
CA SER A 20 40.87 13.60 -6.01
C SER A 20 40.18 12.54 -6.88
N ILE A 21 40.38 11.25 -6.60
CA ILE A 21 39.82 10.15 -7.40
C ILE A 21 38.32 9.94 -7.11
N SER A 22 37.89 10.04 -5.85
CA SER A 22 36.47 9.88 -5.47
C SER A 22 35.57 11.00 -5.98
N ARG A 23 36.07 12.25 -6.04
CA ARG A 23 35.38 13.36 -6.70
C ARG A 23 35.36 13.21 -8.22
N SER A 24 36.44 12.70 -8.83
CA SER A 24 36.47 12.48 -10.29
C SER A 24 35.47 11.42 -10.76
N LEU A 25 35.25 10.36 -9.97
CA LEU A 25 34.31 9.28 -10.28
C LEU A 25 32.84 9.70 -10.10
N SER A 26 32.52 10.54 -9.09
CA SER A 26 31.16 11.07 -8.93
C SER A 26 30.80 12.10 -10.01
N HIS A 27 31.76 12.93 -10.43
CA HIS A 27 31.58 13.85 -11.55
C HIS A 27 31.49 13.12 -12.89
N ALA A 28 32.24 12.04 -13.12
CA ALA A 28 32.15 11.23 -14.33
C ALA A 28 30.79 10.49 -14.44
N SER A 29 30.27 9.93 -13.34
CA SER A 29 28.94 9.29 -13.30
C SER A 29 27.80 10.28 -13.54
N THR A 30 27.93 11.51 -13.03
CA THR A 30 26.95 12.58 -13.23
C THR A 30 27.03 13.15 -14.65
N ALA A 31 28.23 13.29 -15.22
CA ALA A 31 28.44 13.73 -16.60
C ALA A 31 27.90 12.72 -17.62
N LEU A 32 28.13 11.42 -17.41
CA LEU A 32 27.57 10.36 -18.27
C LEU A 32 26.03 10.36 -18.24
N ARG A 33 25.41 10.68 -17.10
CA ARG A 33 23.95 10.79 -16.96
C ARG A 33 23.39 12.05 -17.62
N ILE A 34 24.12 13.17 -17.60
CA ILE A 34 23.72 14.42 -18.28
C ILE A 34 23.87 14.28 -19.80
N GLU A 35 24.92 13.64 -20.30
CA GLU A 35 25.06 13.30 -21.72
C GLU A 35 23.98 12.31 -22.19
N ARG A 36 23.64 11.31 -21.37
CA ARG A 36 22.51 10.39 -21.65
C ARG A 36 21.16 11.10 -21.63
N ALA A 37 20.94 12.06 -20.72
CA ALA A 37 19.73 12.89 -20.71
C ALA A 37 19.65 13.80 -21.95
N ALA A 38 20.77 14.36 -22.41
CA ALA A 38 20.82 15.16 -23.64
C ALA A 38 20.58 14.31 -24.90
N ALA A 39 21.15 13.09 -24.97
CA ALA A 39 20.87 12.13 -26.03
C ALA A 39 19.40 11.66 -26.02
N MET A 40 18.80 11.50 -24.84
CA MET A 40 17.38 11.14 -24.66
C MET A 40 16.43 12.30 -25.04
N ILE A 41 16.78 13.55 -24.75
CA ILE A 41 16.01 14.73 -25.22
C ILE A 41 16.06 14.83 -26.76
N SER A 42 17.21 14.51 -27.36
CA SER A 42 17.35 14.40 -28.81
C SER A 42 16.48 13.27 -29.40
N LYS A 43 16.45 12.09 -28.73
CA LYS A 43 15.57 10.96 -29.12
C LYS A 43 14.07 11.32 -28.99
N LEU A 44 13.66 12.02 -27.93
CA LEU A 44 12.30 12.57 -27.74
C LEU A 44 11.88 13.54 -28.86
N ALA A 45 12.82 14.37 -29.35
CA ALA A 45 12.58 15.26 -30.48
C ALA A 45 12.36 14.48 -31.79
N THR A 46 13.16 13.44 -32.06
CA THR A 46 12.95 12.55 -33.22
C THR A 46 11.65 11.75 -33.12
N PHE A 47 11.22 11.36 -31.90
CA PHE A 47 9.96 10.64 -31.70
C PHE A 47 8.73 11.55 -31.94
N ARG A 48 8.78 12.80 -31.46
CA ARG A 48 7.77 13.83 -31.80
C ARG A 48 7.72 14.12 -33.30
N SER A 49 8.87 14.11 -33.98
CA SER A 49 8.95 14.29 -35.44
C SER A 49 8.37 13.10 -36.23
N LYS A 50 8.54 11.86 -35.78
CA LYS A 50 7.89 10.69 -36.38
C LYS A 50 6.36 10.75 -36.21
N ARG A 51 5.89 11.23 -35.05
CA ARG A 51 4.45 11.40 -34.77
C ARG A 51 3.81 12.47 -35.66
N THR A 52 4.47 13.61 -35.92
CA THR A 52 3.95 14.63 -36.84
C THR A 52 3.95 14.19 -38.31
N SER A 53 4.85 13.29 -38.71
CA SER A 53 4.81 12.67 -40.04
C SER A 53 3.64 11.67 -40.19
N ASN A 54 3.43 10.80 -39.20
CA ASN A 54 2.29 9.86 -39.22
C ASN A 54 0.93 10.57 -39.04
N GLN A 55 0.89 11.72 -38.37
CA GLN A 55 -0.32 12.55 -38.27
C GLN A 55 -0.64 13.28 -39.59
N LYS A 56 0.38 13.67 -40.38
CA LYS A 56 0.16 14.26 -41.72
C LYS A 56 -0.37 13.23 -42.71
N ASP A 57 0.10 11.97 -42.64
CA ASP A 57 -0.39 10.89 -43.51
C ASP A 57 -1.83 10.46 -43.16
N SER A 58 -2.21 10.54 -41.88
CA SER A 58 -3.59 10.28 -41.45
C SER A 58 -4.55 11.46 -41.72
N ILE A 59 -4.07 12.71 -41.71
CA ILE A 59 -4.87 13.89 -42.09
C ILE A 59 -5.11 13.92 -43.61
N HIS A 60 -4.21 13.40 -44.44
CA HIS A 60 -4.40 13.33 -45.89
C HIS A 60 -5.43 12.27 -46.33
N LEU A 61 -5.72 11.27 -45.49
CA LEU A 61 -6.79 10.28 -45.70
C LEU A 61 -8.16 10.73 -45.16
N LEU A 62 -8.22 11.70 -44.25
CA LEU A 62 -9.46 12.16 -43.60
C LEU A 62 -10.10 13.41 -44.26
N GLN A 63 -9.43 14.06 -45.23
CA GLN A 63 -9.97 15.23 -45.95
C GLN A 63 -10.85 14.89 -47.18
N LYS A 64 -11.10 13.61 -47.49
CA LYS A 64 -12.15 13.19 -48.45
C LYS A 64 -13.38 12.67 -47.70
N GLY A 65 -14.07 13.55 -46.98
CA GLY A 65 -15.24 13.12 -46.22
C GLY A 65 -16.06 14.24 -45.58
N LYS A 66 -16.93 14.84 -46.39
CA LYS A 66 -18.20 15.50 -45.99
C LYS A 66 -18.13 16.86 -45.28
N HIS A 67 -18.41 17.88 -46.09
CA HIS A 67 -19.23 19.04 -45.71
C HIS A 67 -20.58 18.62 -45.11
N VAL A 68 -21.04 19.31 -44.06
CA VAL A 68 -22.30 20.11 -44.01
C VAL A 68 -22.44 20.72 -42.59
N THR A 69 -22.89 21.97 -42.59
CA THR A 69 -23.14 23.00 -41.56
C THR A 69 -24.03 22.55 -40.37
N SER A 70 -23.96 23.13 -39.16
CA SER A 70 -24.46 24.48 -38.82
C SER A 70 -24.08 24.99 -37.41
N LYS A 71 -23.98 26.32 -37.30
CA LYS A 71 -23.71 27.22 -36.15
C LYS A 71 -24.76 27.19 -35.02
N LEU A 72 -24.36 27.56 -33.79
CA LEU A 72 -24.98 28.67 -33.02
C LEU A 72 -24.09 29.13 -31.82
N ASP A 73 -23.98 30.46 -31.66
CA ASP A 73 -23.21 31.29 -30.70
C ASP A 73 -23.87 31.37 -29.28
N ILE A 74 -23.16 31.32 -28.12
CA ILE A 74 -22.59 32.41 -27.23
C ILE A 74 -23.67 33.36 -26.60
N PRO A 75 -23.58 34.06 -25.39
CA PRO A 75 -22.52 34.27 -24.36
C PRO A 75 -22.87 34.33 -22.82
N TYR A 76 -21.80 34.27 -22.00
CA TYR A 76 -21.36 35.03 -20.77
C TYR A 76 -22.28 35.63 -19.68
N GLY A 77 -21.74 35.64 -18.43
CA GLY A 77 -21.96 36.72 -17.44
C GLY A 77 -21.39 36.50 -16.02
N LEU A 78 -20.35 37.27 -15.64
CA LEU A 78 -19.74 37.41 -14.30
C LEU A 78 -20.45 38.48 -13.45
N SER A 79 -20.51 38.32 -12.11
CA SER A 79 -20.42 39.43 -11.12
C SER A 79 -20.36 38.97 -9.64
N LYS A 80 -19.45 39.56 -8.86
CA LYS A 80 -19.34 39.66 -7.37
C LYS A 80 -19.82 41.09 -6.94
N PRO A 81 -19.68 41.56 -5.67
CA PRO A 81 -20.07 41.07 -4.33
C PRO A 81 -20.84 42.15 -3.51
N ILE A 82 -21.31 41.85 -2.27
CA ILE A 82 -21.78 42.86 -1.28
C ILE A 82 -21.27 42.51 0.14
N LEU A 83 -20.99 43.57 0.92
CA LEU A 83 -20.33 43.73 2.22
C LEU A 83 -21.29 43.81 3.43
N ALA A 84 -20.70 43.74 4.64
CA ALA A 84 -21.14 44.16 5.99
C ALA A 84 -22.20 43.26 6.70
N ASP A 85 -22.19 43.04 8.02
CA ASP A 85 -21.84 43.93 9.14
C ASP A 85 -21.57 43.16 10.45
N GLU A 86 -20.94 43.84 11.41
CA GLU A 86 -20.55 43.39 12.76
C GLU A 86 -21.71 43.37 13.77
N THR A 87 -21.59 42.59 14.86
CA THR A 87 -21.91 43.06 16.24
C THR A 87 -21.42 42.07 17.31
N ASP A 88 -20.72 42.64 18.30
CA ASP A 88 -20.26 42.08 19.58
C ASP A 88 -21.36 41.68 20.57
N SER A 89 -21.06 40.75 21.48
CA SER A 89 -21.44 40.88 22.91
C SER A 89 -20.64 39.94 23.82
N GLU A 90 -20.03 40.54 24.83
CA GLU A 90 -19.18 39.96 25.89
C GLU A 90 -19.94 39.19 27.00
N ALA A 91 -19.12 38.47 27.78
CA ALA A 91 -19.19 38.25 29.25
C ALA A 91 -19.84 36.97 29.80
N SER A 92 -19.04 36.16 30.50
CA SER A 92 -19.07 36.09 31.98
C SER A 92 -18.28 34.89 32.51
N TYR A 93 -17.37 35.16 33.46
CA TYR A 93 -16.55 34.22 34.21
C TYR A 93 -17.33 33.51 35.34
N GLY A 94 -17.04 32.23 35.56
CA GLY A 94 -17.42 31.51 36.79
C GLY A 94 -16.64 30.20 36.97
N LYS A 95 -15.79 30.15 38.00
CA LYS A 95 -15.15 28.97 38.63
C LYS A 95 -15.37 29.12 40.15
N PRO A 96 -15.07 28.13 41.02
CA PRO A 96 -15.06 26.67 40.87
C PRO A 96 -15.72 25.97 42.09
N VAL A 97 -16.04 24.67 42.04
CA VAL A 97 -16.18 23.83 43.25
C VAL A 97 -15.71 22.40 42.96
N LEU A 98 -14.69 21.95 43.71
CA LEU A 98 -14.26 20.55 43.87
C LEU A 98 -15.02 19.92 45.05
N PRO A 99 -15.18 18.59 45.06
CA PRO A 99 -14.68 17.87 46.24
C PRO A 99 -13.88 16.60 45.96
N ASN A 100 -12.91 16.45 46.87
CA ASN A 100 -12.05 15.34 47.29
C ASN A 100 -12.49 13.88 47.08
N SER A 101 -11.47 13.10 46.68
CA SER A 101 -10.98 11.80 47.18
C SER A 101 -11.93 10.81 47.88
N ASP A 102 -11.97 9.57 47.37
CA ASP A 102 -11.48 8.35 48.05
C ASP A 102 -12.05 7.09 47.37
N ALA A 103 -11.19 6.23 46.81
CA ALA A 103 -11.33 4.76 46.85
C ALA A 103 -10.19 4.05 46.10
N SER A 104 -9.60 3.09 46.79
CA SER A 104 -8.52 2.17 46.46
C SER A 104 -8.86 1.16 45.34
N PRO A 105 -7.86 0.46 44.78
CA PRO A 105 -7.95 -0.21 43.48
C PRO A 105 -8.59 -1.59 43.56
N VAL A 106 -9.37 -1.94 42.53
CA VAL A 106 -9.80 -3.32 42.25
C VAL A 106 -8.97 -3.82 41.07
N GLU A 107 -8.16 -4.84 41.32
CA GLU A 107 -7.40 -5.58 40.33
C GLU A 107 -8.35 -6.19 39.28
N THR A 108 -8.14 -5.86 38.01
CA THR A 108 -8.67 -6.62 36.88
C THR A 108 -7.53 -6.91 35.93
N HIS A 109 -7.30 -8.21 35.69
CA HIS A 109 -6.31 -8.75 34.77
C HIS A 109 -6.59 -8.23 33.35
N ILE A 110 -5.76 -7.29 32.90
CA ILE A 110 -5.66 -6.87 31.50
C ILE A 110 -4.54 -7.72 30.88
N SER A 111 -4.92 -8.56 29.93
CA SER A 111 -3.97 -9.21 29.02
C SER A 111 -3.47 -8.16 28.02
N ASP A 112 -2.23 -7.72 28.20
CA ASP A 112 -1.55 -6.74 27.36
C ASP A 112 -1.55 -7.16 25.88
N GLY A 113 -2.15 -6.31 25.05
CA GLY A 113 -2.09 -6.35 23.59
C GLY A 113 -1.15 -5.27 23.06
N SER A 114 0.16 -5.38 23.34
CA SER A 114 1.19 -4.49 22.79
C SER A 114 2.16 -5.30 21.91
N SER A 115 1.76 -5.58 20.65
CA SER A 115 2.58 -6.40 19.73
C SER A 115 3.05 -5.68 18.45
N SER A 116 2.80 -4.37 18.31
CA SER A 116 3.18 -3.61 17.11
C SER A 116 4.50 -2.84 17.24
N LEU A 117 4.97 -2.51 18.45
CA LEU A 117 6.29 -1.89 18.68
C LEU A 117 7.41 -2.95 18.81
N SER A 118 7.09 -4.14 19.31
CA SER A 118 8.05 -5.25 19.46
C SER A 118 8.46 -5.89 18.13
N SER A 119 7.71 -5.65 17.05
CA SER A 119 8.05 -6.14 15.71
C SER A 119 9.11 -5.29 15.00
N PHE A 120 9.26 -4.01 15.35
CA PHE A 120 10.35 -3.17 14.83
C PHE A 120 11.66 -3.38 15.63
N GLN A 121 11.55 -3.66 16.93
CA GLN A 121 12.71 -3.98 17.78
C GLN A 121 13.33 -5.34 17.45
N LYS A 122 12.56 -6.31 16.94
CA LYS A 122 13.08 -7.60 16.44
C LYS A 122 14.02 -7.49 15.24
N TYR A 123 14.01 -6.37 14.50
CA TYR A 123 15.00 -6.11 13.45
C TYR A 123 16.16 -5.22 13.91
N ALA A 124 16.09 -4.66 15.12
CA ALA A 124 17.10 -3.76 15.69
C ALA A 124 17.99 -4.40 16.75
N THR A 125 17.63 -5.57 17.29
CA THR A 125 18.47 -6.37 18.20
C THR A 125 18.74 -7.75 17.60
N TYR A 126 19.77 -7.84 16.76
CA TYR A 126 20.52 -9.09 16.60
C TYR A 126 21.64 -9.03 17.64
N ASP A 127 21.65 -10.02 18.54
CA ASP A 127 22.60 -10.13 19.63
C ASP A 127 24.04 -9.97 19.16
N GLY A 128 24.82 -9.21 19.93
CA GLY A 128 26.25 -9.10 19.81
C GLY A 128 26.92 -10.44 20.10
N LYS A 129 27.09 -11.25 19.07
CA LYS A 129 28.21 -12.18 18.95
C LYS A 129 28.99 -11.78 17.71
N GLU A 130 30.24 -11.40 17.94
CA GLU A 130 31.24 -11.11 16.92
C GLU A 130 31.26 -12.24 15.88
N SER A 131 30.54 -12.05 14.78
CA SER A 131 30.73 -12.87 13.58
C SER A 131 31.86 -12.26 12.80
N GLN A 132 32.95 -13.01 12.72
CA GLN A 132 34.10 -12.70 11.89
C GLN A 132 33.63 -12.32 10.50
N THR A 133 33.97 -11.11 10.08
CA THR A 133 33.82 -10.62 8.72
C THR A 133 34.57 -11.53 7.76
N THR A 134 33.88 -12.48 7.13
CA THR A 134 34.35 -13.08 5.89
C THR A 134 34.06 -12.10 4.76
N SER A 135 35.13 -11.41 4.37
CA SER A 135 35.18 -10.56 3.20
C SER A 135 34.91 -11.38 1.93
N VAL A 136 34.22 -10.74 0.97
CA VAL A 136 34.17 -11.09 -0.45
C VAL A 136 33.18 -12.21 -0.84
N LEU A 137 31.97 -11.80 -1.22
CA LEU A 137 31.23 -12.45 -2.31
C LEU A 137 31.27 -11.51 -3.51
N SER A 138 32.38 -11.56 -4.24
CA SER A 138 32.49 -11.11 -5.62
C SER A 138 32.43 -12.35 -6.53
N GLU A 139 31.33 -13.07 -6.45
CA GLU A 139 30.95 -13.99 -7.50
C GLU A 139 29.58 -13.52 -8.01
N GLU A 140 29.62 -12.74 -9.09
CA GLU A 140 28.54 -12.82 -10.07
C GLU A 140 28.47 -14.30 -10.45
N THR A 141 27.56 -15.00 -9.80
CA THR A 141 27.32 -16.43 -10.02
C THR A 141 26.82 -16.55 -11.45
N ASP A 142 27.62 -17.25 -12.27
CA ASP A 142 27.38 -17.49 -13.69
C ASP A 142 26.05 -18.24 -13.88
N ALA A 143 24.98 -17.47 -14.01
CA ALA A 143 23.70 -17.98 -14.47
C ALA A 143 23.88 -18.23 -15.97
N GLY A 144 24.08 -19.50 -16.35
CA GLY A 144 24.20 -19.94 -17.74
C GLY A 144 23.13 -19.32 -18.67
N PRO A 145 23.29 -19.41 -20.00
CA PRO A 145 22.83 -18.43 -21.00
C PRO A 145 21.59 -17.66 -20.55
N SER A 146 21.80 -16.38 -20.20
CA SER A 146 20.83 -15.57 -19.50
C SER A 146 19.55 -15.44 -20.32
N VAL A 147 18.45 -16.01 -19.82
CA VAL A 147 17.10 -15.83 -20.41
C VAL A 147 16.67 -14.36 -20.38
N LEU A 148 17.28 -13.58 -19.49
CA LEU A 148 17.16 -12.13 -19.46
C LEU A 148 18.32 -11.51 -20.25
N LEU A 149 18.02 -10.44 -20.98
CA LEU A 149 19.06 -9.60 -21.56
C LEU A 149 19.99 -9.05 -20.47
N PRO A 150 21.24 -8.68 -20.81
CA PRO A 150 22.09 -7.89 -19.93
C PRO A 150 21.34 -6.67 -19.39
N TYR A 151 21.63 -6.25 -18.15
CA TYR A 151 20.87 -5.21 -17.47
C TYR A 151 20.70 -3.93 -18.31
N GLU A 152 21.78 -3.46 -18.93
CA GLU A 152 21.76 -2.23 -19.72
C GLU A 152 20.82 -2.32 -20.93
N ASP A 153 20.88 -3.42 -21.68
CA ASP A 153 20.01 -3.67 -22.84
C ASP A 153 18.55 -3.85 -22.40
N ALA A 154 18.34 -4.57 -21.30
CA ALA A 154 17.01 -4.82 -20.74
C ALA A 154 16.35 -3.54 -20.22
N GLU A 155 17.14 -2.66 -19.58
CA GLU A 155 16.71 -1.34 -19.11
C GLU A 155 16.40 -0.40 -20.28
N GLU A 156 17.23 -0.35 -21.32
CA GLU A 156 16.94 0.45 -22.52
C GLU A 156 15.62 0.01 -23.16
N GLN A 157 15.43 -1.30 -23.37
CA GLN A 157 14.17 -1.83 -23.90
C GLN A 157 12.97 -1.49 -23.00
N PHE A 158 13.11 -1.63 -21.69
CA PHE A 158 12.05 -1.28 -20.75
C PHE A 158 11.68 0.20 -20.83
N LEU A 159 12.67 1.10 -20.90
CA LEU A 159 12.40 2.54 -20.99
C LEU A 159 11.76 2.94 -22.33
N GLU A 160 12.04 2.21 -23.41
CA GLU A 160 11.37 2.39 -24.70
C GLU A 160 9.91 1.89 -24.67
N ASP A 161 9.65 0.75 -24.03
CA ASP A 161 8.31 0.14 -23.96
C ASP A 161 7.36 0.86 -22.99
N TYR A 162 7.89 1.50 -21.94
CA TYR A 162 7.11 2.07 -20.84
C TYR A 162 7.35 3.58 -20.67
N GLU A 163 6.77 4.39 -21.57
CA GLU A 163 6.85 5.86 -21.54
C GLU A 163 6.42 6.45 -20.18
N GLY A 164 5.40 5.87 -19.54
CA GLY A 164 4.91 6.31 -18.23
C GLY A 164 5.98 6.20 -17.13
N TYR A 165 6.85 5.20 -17.18
CA TYR A 165 7.99 5.10 -16.26
C TYR A 165 9.10 6.09 -16.64
N PHE A 166 9.42 6.15 -17.94
CA PHE A 166 10.47 7.00 -18.49
C PHE A 166 10.27 8.49 -18.15
N LEU A 167 9.04 9.00 -18.26
CA LEU A 167 8.70 10.39 -17.92
C LEU A 167 8.90 10.72 -16.43
N HIS A 168 9.02 9.71 -15.57
CA HIS A 168 9.11 9.86 -14.12
C HIS A 168 10.40 9.25 -13.54
N LEU A 169 11.50 9.23 -14.32
CA LEU A 169 12.83 8.81 -13.85
C LEU A 169 13.35 9.67 -12.69
N SER A 170 12.85 10.89 -12.52
CA SER A 170 13.22 11.76 -11.38
C SER A 170 12.92 11.13 -10.01
N VAL A 171 11.96 10.21 -9.91
CA VAL A 171 11.67 9.47 -8.67
C VAL A 171 12.86 8.61 -8.22
N ASP A 172 13.73 8.17 -9.13
CA ASP A 172 14.96 7.45 -8.77
C ASP A 172 15.93 8.33 -7.98
N ASN A 173 15.96 9.64 -8.27
CA ASN A 173 16.77 10.59 -7.50
C ASN A 173 16.20 10.75 -6.08
N ILE A 174 14.87 10.78 -5.94
CA ILE A 174 14.21 10.80 -4.63
C ILE A 174 14.54 9.52 -3.86
N ARG A 175 14.48 8.35 -4.51
CA ARG A 175 14.87 7.08 -3.88
C ARG A 175 16.30 7.14 -3.34
N LYS A 176 17.25 7.63 -4.14
CA LYS A 176 18.67 7.71 -3.75
C LYS A 176 18.91 8.63 -2.56
N ASP A 177 18.23 9.77 -2.54
CA ASP A 177 18.36 10.77 -1.48
C ASP A 177 17.66 10.34 -0.18
N GLN A 178 16.42 9.84 -0.30
CA GLN A 178 15.55 9.59 0.84
C GLN A 178 15.61 8.15 1.37
N TYR A 179 16.10 7.20 0.58
CA TYR A 179 16.24 5.79 0.94
C TYR A 179 17.64 5.24 0.60
N PRO A 180 18.73 5.90 1.05
CA PRO A 180 20.09 5.59 0.63
C PRO A 180 20.54 4.17 0.99
N LYS A 181 19.97 3.58 2.06
CA LYS A 181 20.25 2.20 2.48
C LYS A 181 19.96 1.19 1.36
N LEU A 182 18.92 1.43 0.55
CA LEU A 182 18.52 0.51 -0.53
C LEU A 182 19.64 0.36 -1.57
N GLU A 183 20.31 1.44 -1.94
CA GLU A 183 21.40 1.39 -2.93
C GLU A 183 22.73 0.99 -2.29
N LEU A 184 23.07 1.55 -1.13
CA LEU A 184 24.33 1.28 -0.43
C LEU A 184 24.48 -0.19 -0.04
N GLN A 185 23.38 -0.83 0.38
CA GLN A 185 23.36 -2.23 0.80
C GLN A 185 22.87 -3.17 -0.32
N ARG A 186 22.59 -2.63 -1.51
CA ARG A 186 22.03 -3.38 -2.65
C ARG A 186 20.78 -4.18 -2.23
N ILE A 187 19.87 -3.54 -1.51
CA ILE A 187 18.60 -4.12 -1.07
C ILE A 187 17.53 -3.92 -2.14
N VAL A 188 16.86 -5.01 -2.51
CA VAL A 188 15.63 -5.02 -3.29
C VAL A 188 14.47 -5.21 -2.30
N TYR A 189 13.63 -4.20 -2.18
CA TYR A 189 12.51 -4.23 -1.23
C TYR A 189 11.18 -4.36 -1.98
N LEU A 190 10.47 -5.48 -1.76
CA LEU A 190 9.24 -5.85 -2.48
C LEU A 190 8.15 -6.35 -1.52
N ASP A 191 8.15 -5.87 -0.27
CA ASP A 191 7.17 -6.20 0.77
C ASP A 191 6.41 -4.97 1.32
N TYR A 192 6.15 -3.98 0.47
CA TYR A 192 5.38 -2.76 0.80
C TYR A 192 3.97 -3.03 1.32
N ALA A 193 3.33 -4.13 0.95
CA ALA A 193 2.01 -4.49 1.45
C ALA A 193 2.03 -4.87 2.95
N SER A 194 3.12 -5.47 3.43
CA SER A 194 3.26 -5.84 4.85
C SER A 194 3.90 -4.72 5.66
N CYS A 195 4.97 -4.13 5.13
CA CYS A 195 5.82 -3.17 5.82
C CYS A 195 6.26 -2.07 4.85
N PRO A 196 5.42 -1.04 4.63
CA PRO A 196 5.77 0.11 3.81
C PRO A 196 7.00 0.85 4.35
N LEU A 197 7.86 1.32 3.44
CA LEU A 197 9.02 2.13 3.79
C LEU A 197 8.64 3.60 3.98
N TYR A 198 9.30 4.27 4.93
CA TYR A 198 9.22 5.71 5.13
C TYR A 198 10.56 6.38 4.80
N SER A 199 10.51 7.65 4.42
CA SER A 199 11.69 8.42 4.02
C SER A 199 12.59 8.77 5.19
N ARG A 200 13.88 8.99 4.90
CA ARG A 200 14.81 9.63 5.85
C ARG A 200 14.30 11.00 6.32
N TYR A 201 13.61 11.74 5.45
CA TYR A 201 12.96 12.99 5.81
C TYR A 201 11.94 12.80 6.94
N GLN A 202 11.01 11.85 6.81
CA GLN A 202 10.05 11.52 7.88
C GLN A 202 10.77 11.09 9.16
N GLN A 203 11.84 10.30 9.06
CA GLN A 203 12.63 9.89 10.23
C GLN A 203 13.29 11.08 10.94
N HIS A 204 13.83 12.05 10.19
CA HIS A 204 14.44 13.23 10.77
C HIS A 204 13.40 14.15 11.42
N MET A 205 12.24 14.33 10.78
CA MET A 205 11.14 15.12 11.33
C MET A 205 10.55 14.50 12.60
N GLN A 206 10.45 13.17 12.65
CA GLN A 206 10.09 12.46 13.87
C GLN A 206 11.01 12.83 15.04
N PHE A 207 12.32 12.76 14.83
CA PHE A 207 13.29 13.11 15.86
C PHE A 207 13.12 14.54 16.38
N LEU A 208 12.87 15.50 15.47
CA LEU A 208 12.62 16.89 15.86
C LEU A 208 11.32 17.06 16.66
N LEU A 209 10.26 16.34 16.27
CA LEU A 209 8.99 16.35 17.00
C LEU A 209 9.17 15.80 18.44
N GLU A 210 9.92 14.70 18.58
CA GLU A 210 10.24 14.10 19.88
C GLU A 210 11.10 15.03 20.77
N GLU A 211 12.03 15.78 20.19
CA GLU A 211 12.81 16.79 20.94
C GLU A 211 11.95 17.98 21.38
N THR A 212 10.97 18.41 20.58
CA THR A 212 10.07 19.53 20.94
C THR A 212 9.07 19.21 22.05
N ASP A 213 8.87 17.93 22.37
CA ASP A 213 7.98 17.47 23.45
C ASP A 213 8.44 17.98 24.83
N ALA A 214 9.74 18.25 24.99
CA ALA A 214 10.30 18.88 26.19
C ALA A 214 9.78 20.31 26.44
N PHE A 215 9.27 21.00 25.42
CA PHE A 215 8.72 22.37 25.53
C PHE A 215 7.18 22.40 25.48
N LEU A 216 6.54 21.44 24.81
CA LEU A 216 5.08 21.37 24.65
C LEU A 216 4.36 20.68 25.83
N GLY A 217 5.08 19.95 26.69
CA GLY A 217 4.55 19.32 27.91
C GLY A 217 4.17 20.28 29.05
N SER A 218 4.30 21.60 28.88
CA SER A 218 3.83 22.56 29.89
C SER A 218 2.31 22.76 29.78
N ASN A 219 1.60 22.54 30.88
CA ASN A 219 0.13 22.62 31.05
C ASN A 219 -0.50 24.01 30.75
N TYR A 220 0.18 24.91 30.04
CA TYR A 220 -0.22 26.30 29.81
C TYR A 220 -0.87 26.59 28.45
N ALA A 221 -1.10 25.58 27.59
CA ALA A 221 -1.49 25.82 26.19
C ALA A 221 -2.68 24.98 25.67
N THR A 222 -3.66 24.62 26.50
CA THR A 222 -4.76 23.71 26.11
C THR A 222 -5.60 24.19 24.91
N GLU A 223 -5.96 25.47 24.84
CA GLU A 223 -6.75 26.00 23.70
C GLU A 223 -5.95 26.09 22.40
N LYS A 224 -4.69 26.55 22.47
CA LYS A 224 -3.79 26.63 21.30
C LYS A 224 -3.41 25.23 20.79
N GLN A 225 -3.17 24.27 21.68
CA GLN A 225 -2.87 22.89 21.30
C GLN A 225 -4.07 22.20 20.66
N SER A 226 -5.29 22.45 21.14
CA SER A 226 -6.52 21.97 20.53
C SER A 226 -6.74 22.55 19.12
N ALA A 227 -6.51 23.86 18.94
CA ALA A 227 -6.61 24.50 17.62
C ALA A 227 -5.55 23.96 16.63
N LEU A 228 -4.30 23.78 17.07
CA LEU A 228 -3.24 23.20 16.25
C LEU A 228 -3.52 21.74 15.89
N HIS A 229 -4.02 20.95 16.84
CA HIS A 229 -4.45 19.58 16.59
C HIS A 229 -5.50 19.52 15.47
N ASN A 230 -6.57 20.30 15.61
CA ASN A 230 -7.65 20.33 14.62
C ASN A 230 -7.14 20.72 13.23
N ASN A 231 -6.21 21.69 13.15
CA ASN A 231 -5.60 22.07 11.88
C ASN A 231 -4.84 20.90 11.21
N TYR A 232 -3.98 20.16 11.94
CA TYR A 232 -3.28 19.02 11.36
C TYR A 232 -4.22 17.87 10.96
N VAL A 233 -5.30 17.67 11.70
CA VAL A 233 -6.32 16.67 11.37
C VAL A 233 -7.07 17.07 10.08
N ASP A 234 -7.40 18.36 9.93
CA ASP A 234 -8.06 18.89 8.74
C ASP A 234 -7.14 18.77 7.50
N ILE A 235 -5.86 19.10 7.65
CA ILE A 235 -4.83 18.91 6.61
C ILE A 235 -4.75 17.43 6.19
N ALA A 236 -4.63 16.52 7.17
CA ALA A 236 -4.57 15.08 6.87
C ALA A 236 -5.85 14.59 6.16
N SER A 237 -7.01 15.08 6.57
CA SER A 237 -8.30 14.78 5.93
C SER A 237 -8.34 15.28 4.49
N GLU A 238 -7.90 16.51 4.24
CA GLU A 238 -7.84 17.10 2.90
C GLU A 238 -6.93 16.30 1.96
N HIS A 239 -5.73 15.90 2.39
CA HIS A 239 -4.84 15.08 1.57
C HIS A 239 -5.46 13.71 1.22
N ILE A 240 -6.18 13.07 2.16
CA ILE A 240 -6.86 11.79 1.91
C ILE A 240 -7.96 11.95 0.85
N LEU A 241 -8.78 13.00 1.00
CA LEU A 241 -9.88 13.28 0.08
C LEU A 241 -9.36 13.63 -1.32
N ASN A 242 -8.27 14.40 -1.40
CA ASN A 242 -7.60 14.71 -2.66
C ASN A 242 -6.99 13.46 -3.32
N LEU A 243 -6.37 12.56 -2.54
CA LEU A 243 -5.84 11.28 -3.03
C LEU A 243 -6.93 10.39 -3.64
N LEU A 244 -8.17 10.53 -3.15
CA LEU A 244 -9.35 9.79 -3.58
C LEU A 244 -10.24 10.59 -4.56
N ASN A 245 -9.78 11.76 -5.01
CA ASN A 245 -10.51 12.68 -5.88
C ASN A 245 -11.95 13.00 -5.39
N THR A 246 -12.08 13.44 -4.14
CA THR A 246 -13.34 13.87 -3.53
C THR A 246 -13.11 15.08 -2.62
N SER A 247 -14.13 15.52 -1.89
CA SER A 247 -14.08 16.71 -1.05
C SER A 247 -14.78 16.52 0.31
N GLN A 248 -14.50 17.44 1.23
CA GLN A 248 -15.12 17.46 2.55
C GLN A 248 -16.64 17.69 2.48
N ASN A 249 -17.17 18.20 1.35
CA ASN A 249 -18.60 18.36 1.13
C ASN A 249 -19.31 17.03 0.82
N GLU A 250 -18.57 16.04 0.32
CA GLU A 250 -19.12 14.73 -0.06
C GLU A 250 -18.94 13.68 1.03
N TYR A 251 -17.81 13.72 1.74
CA TYR A 251 -17.46 12.74 2.77
C TYR A 251 -17.03 13.40 4.09
N SER A 252 -17.45 12.78 5.19
CA SER A 252 -16.92 13.03 6.53
C SER A 252 -15.78 12.03 6.82
N THR A 253 -14.69 12.49 7.44
CA THR A 253 -13.54 11.65 7.77
C THR A 253 -13.50 11.34 9.26
N ILE A 254 -13.35 10.05 9.61
CA ILE A 254 -13.08 9.56 10.97
C ILE A 254 -11.69 8.92 10.96
N PHE A 255 -10.84 9.25 11.93
CA PHE A 255 -9.54 8.62 12.12
C PHE A 255 -9.58 7.60 13.25
N THR A 256 -8.83 6.50 13.13
CA THR A 256 -8.76 5.47 14.18
C THR A 256 -7.32 4.97 14.36
N PRO A 257 -6.96 4.48 15.57
CA PRO A 257 -5.68 3.81 15.81
C PRO A 257 -5.66 2.45 15.11
N GLY A 258 -5.13 2.43 13.90
CA GLY A 258 -4.94 1.23 13.08
C GLY A 258 -6.20 0.73 12.37
N LEU A 259 -5.95 -0.08 11.33
CA LEU A 259 -6.99 -0.69 10.52
C LEU A 259 -7.91 -1.65 11.30
N PRO A 260 -7.43 -2.45 12.29
CA PRO A 260 -8.30 -3.26 13.15
C PRO A 260 -9.40 -2.46 13.85
N SER A 261 -9.03 -1.36 14.50
CA SER A 261 -9.95 -0.48 15.24
C SER A 261 -10.95 0.18 14.30
N CYS A 262 -10.51 0.57 13.10
CA CYS A 262 -11.38 1.11 12.06
C CYS A 262 -12.51 0.14 11.68
N TYR A 263 -12.17 -1.12 11.41
CA TYR A 263 -13.15 -2.16 11.07
C TYR A 263 -14.08 -2.49 12.23
N HIS A 264 -13.54 -2.53 13.45
CA HIS A 264 -14.32 -2.77 14.65
C HIS A 264 -15.35 -1.65 14.87
N LEU A 265 -14.89 -0.39 14.87
CA LEU A 265 -15.70 0.79 15.04
C LEU A 265 -16.81 0.86 14.00
N PHE A 266 -16.50 0.61 12.73
CA PHE A 266 -17.50 0.58 11.67
C PHE A 266 -18.61 -0.45 11.96
N GLY A 267 -18.25 -1.65 12.43
CA GLY A 267 -19.21 -2.69 12.80
C GLY A 267 -20.16 -2.27 13.92
N GLU A 268 -19.68 -1.51 14.90
CA GLU A 268 -20.50 -0.95 15.98
C GLU A 268 -21.41 0.18 15.47
N MET A 269 -20.86 1.06 14.63
CA MET A 269 -21.56 2.23 14.09
C MET A 269 -22.69 1.89 13.12
N TYR A 270 -22.50 0.88 12.25
CA TYR A 270 -23.42 0.52 11.17
C TYR A 270 -24.74 -0.11 11.66
N ASN A 271 -24.84 -0.46 12.95
CA ASN A 271 -26.05 -0.97 13.59
C ASN A 271 -26.61 -2.23 12.90
N LEU A 272 -25.81 -3.29 12.88
CA LEU A 272 -26.15 -4.60 12.31
C LEU A 272 -27.37 -5.22 13.02
N LYS A 273 -28.56 -5.05 12.45
CA LYS A 273 -29.83 -5.61 12.98
C LYS A 273 -30.15 -6.97 12.36
N LYS A 274 -30.91 -7.77 13.11
CA LYS A 274 -31.48 -9.04 12.62
C LYS A 274 -32.28 -8.79 11.33
N GLY A 275 -31.82 -9.39 10.23
CA GLY A 275 -32.40 -9.19 8.90
C GLY A 275 -31.48 -8.45 7.91
N THR A 276 -30.41 -7.82 8.38
CA THR A 276 -29.34 -7.27 7.52
C THR A 276 -28.59 -8.41 6.85
N HIS A 277 -28.21 -8.24 5.59
CA HIS A 277 -27.33 -9.16 4.86
C HIS A 277 -25.97 -8.52 4.66
N VAL A 278 -24.91 -9.25 4.97
CA VAL A 278 -23.51 -8.84 4.75
C VAL A 278 -22.92 -9.76 3.69
N LEU A 279 -22.40 -9.17 2.61
CA LEU A 279 -21.68 -9.88 1.56
C LEU A 279 -20.24 -9.36 1.54
N ALA A 280 -19.26 -10.22 1.83
CA ALA A 280 -17.86 -9.83 1.90
C ALA A 280 -17.00 -10.57 0.86
N SER A 281 -16.03 -9.88 0.26
CA SER A 281 -14.94 -10.55 -0.46
C SER A 281 -13.99 -11.26 0.52
N PRO A 282 -13.41 -12.42 0.18
CA PRO A 282 -12.52 -13.14 1.11
C PRO A 282 -11.06 -12.65 1.09
N ASP A 283 -10.68 -11.76 0.17
CA ASP A 283 -9.29 -11.39 -0.13
C ASP A 283 -8.86 -10.02 0.42
N HIS A 284 -9.49 -9.60 1.52
CA HIS A 284 -9.16 -8.38 2.26
C HIS A 284 -7.88 -8.50 3.08
N HIS A 285 -7.42 -7.37 3.62
CA HIS A 285 -6.50 -7.37 4.75
C HIS A 285 -7.11 -8.13 5.95
N LYS A 286 -6.27 -8.84 6.70
CA LYS A 286 -6.67 -9.64 7.88
C LYS A 286 -7.49 -8.89 8.93
N SER A 287 -7.39 -7.56 8.97
CA SER A 287 -8.15 -6.69 9.87
C SER A 287 -9.66 -6.75 9.66
N ILE A 288 -10.15 -7.18 8.49
CA ILE A 288 -11.60 -7.33 8.26
C ILE A 288 -12.24 -8.26 9.31
N ARG A 289 -11.47 -9.20 9.87
CA ARG A 289 -11.92 -10.10 10.94
C ARG A 289 -12.59 -9.34 12.08
N HIS A 290 -12.13 -8.15 12.43
CA HIS A 290 -12.73 -7.37 13.51
C HIS A 290 -14.19 -7.01 13.22
N PHE A 291 -14.49 -6.62 11.98
CA PHE A 291 -15.86 -6.41 11.53
C PHE A 291 -16.65 -7.73 11.48
N ILE A 292 -16.05 -8.78 10.93
CA ILE A 292 -16.69 -10.10 10.77
C ILE A 292 -17.12 -10.69 12.13
N HIS A 293 -16.31 -10.54 13.17
CA HIS A 293 -16.68 -10.95 14.53
C HIS A 293 -17.86 -10.15 15.08
N VAL A 294 -17.93 -8.84 14.82
CA VAL A 294 -19.08 -8.01 15.20
C VAL A 294 -20.34 -8.48 14.44
N ALA A 295 -20.23 -8.74 13.14
CA ALA A 295 -21.34 -9.26 12.34
C ALA A 295 -21.83 -10.63 12.82
N ALA A 296 -20.93 -11.56 13.14
CA ALA A 296 -21.29 -12.87 13.68
C ALA A 296 -22.05 -12.76 15.01
N ARG A 297 -21.60 -11.88 15.92
CA ARG A 297 -22.27 -11.62 17.22
C ARG A 297 -23.68 -11.05 17.03
N SER A 298 -23.87 -10.19 16.03
CA SER A 298 -25.17 -9.59 15.71
C SER A 298 -26.16 -10.54 15.02
N LYS A 299 -25.76 -11.80 14.73
CA LYS A 299 -26.60 -12.84 14.11
C LYS A 299 -27.23 -12.39 12.77
N VAL A 300 -26.52 -11.54 12.01
CA VAL A 300 -26.93 -11.12 10.67
C VAL A 300 -26.75 -12.25 9.66
N ARG A 301 -27.39 -12.13 8.49
CA ARG A 301 -27.13 -13.07 7.39
C ARG A 301 -25.82 -12.68 6.73
N THR A 302 -24.97 -13.65 6.48
CA THR A 302 -23.62 -13.44 5.99
C THR A 302 -23.40 -14.29 4.74
N GLY A 303 -22.61 -13.78 3.81
CA GLY A 303 -22.24 -14.46 2.58
C GLY A 303 -20.86 -14.01 2.11
N VAL A 304 -20.23 -14.85 1.29
CA VAL A 304 -18.92 -14.58 0.73
C VAL A 304 -19.01 -14.51 -0.79
N ILE A 305 -18.27 -13.59 -1.40
CA ILE A 305 -18.14 -13.50 -2.85
C ILE A 305 -17.26 -14.67 -3.34
N PRO A 306 -17.77 -15.57 -4.20
CA PRO A 306 -16.99 -16.69 -4.68
C PRO A 306 -15.91 -16.21 -5.66
N LEU A 307 -14.64 -16.46 -5.33
CA LEU A 307 -13.49 -16.16 -6.19
C LEU A 307 -13.08 -17.41 -6.96
N LYS A 308 -12.84 -17.31 -8.27
CA LYS A 308 -12.32 -18.43 -9.06
C LYS A 308 -10.94 -18.88 -8.57
N SER A 309 -10.69 -20.19 -8.53
CA SER A 309 -9.49 -20.77 -7.90
C SER A 309 -8.14 -20.31 -8.50
N LYS A 310 -8.06 -19.99 -9.79
CA LYS A 310 -6.80 -19.52 -10.44
C LYS A 310 -6.75 -17.99 -10.60
N ASP A 311 -7.79 -17.42 -11.20
CA ASP A 311 -7.83 -15.98 -11.49
C ASP A 311 -8.08 -15.13 -10.23
N LEU A 312 -8.57 -15.74 -9.14
CA LEU A 312 -8.96 -15.08 -7.89
C LEU A 312 -9.85 -13.84 -8.12
N CYS A 313 -10.65 -13.89 -9.19
CA CYS A 313 -11.56 -12.85 -9.62
C CYS A 313 -13.00 -13.36 -9.59
N THR A 314 -13.92 -12.40 -9.50
CA THR A 314 -15.36 -12.61 -9.71
C THR A 314 -15.78 -11.86 -10.96
N HIS A 315 -16.55 -12.48 -11.84
CA HIS A 315 -17.13 -11.74 -12.96
C HIS A 315 -18.31 -10.89 -12.49
N GLY A 316 -18.47 -9.70 -13.09
CA GLY A 316 -19.56 -8.79 -12.73
C GLY A 316 -20.96 -9.44 -12.81
N ASN A 317 -21.18 -10.33 -13.78
CA ASN A 317 -22.46 -11.05 -13.91
C ASN A 317 -22.78 -11.95 -12.71
N ASP A 318 -21.77 -12.58 -12.10
CA ASP A 318 -21.96 -13.47 -10.97
C ASP A 318 -22.26 -12.66 -9.70
N LEU A 319 -21.56 -11.54 -9.52
CA LEU A 319 -21.88 -10.59 -8.44
C LEU A 319 -23.30 -10.01 -8.60
N HIS A 320 -23.70 -9.58 -9.80
CA HIS A 320 -25.04 -9.07 -10.04
C HIS A 320 -26.14 -10.10 -9.71
N LYS A 321 -25.91 -11.39 -10.02
CA LYS A 321 -26.84 -12.46 -9.63
C LYS A 321 -26.92 -12.61 -8.11
N LEU A 322 -25.79 -12.55 -7.40
CA LEU A 322 -25.75 -12.64 -5.94
C LEU A 322 -26.51 -11.48 -5.28
N LEU A 323 -26.27 -10.25 -5.74
CA LEU A 323 -26.93 -9.05 -5.23
C LEU A 323 -28.46 -9.10 -5.45
N ARG A 324 -28.92 -9.53 -6.64
CA ARG A 324 -30.36 -9.69 -6.95
C ARG A 324 -31.05 -10.79 -6.15
N LYS A 325 -30.40 -11.95 -6.02
CA LYS A 325 -30.97 -13.12 -5.33
C LYS A 325 -31.28 -12.81 -3.86
N GLN A 326 -30.41 -12.04 -3.21
CA GLN A 326 -30.58 -11.72 -1.80
C GLN A 326 -31.65 -10.64 -1.54
N ASN A 327 -31.90 -9.74 -2.50
CA ASN A 327 -32.99 -8.76 -2.44
C ASN A 327 -34.40 -9.36 -2.53
N SER A 328 -34.55 -10.48 -3.21
CA SER A 328 -35.84 -11.14 -3.42
C SER A 328 -36.48 -11.63 -2.12
N SER A 329 -35.76 -11.56 -0.99
CA SER A 329 -36.25 -11.90 0.34
C SER A 329 -37.06 -10.78 1.03
N GLY A 330 -37.26 -9.62 0.39
CA GLY A 330 -38.13 -8.54 0.90
C GLY A 330 -37.55 -7.73 2.06
N HIS A 331 -36.28 -7.95 2.42
CA HIS A 331 -35.56 -7.25 3.49
C HIS A 331 -34.55 -6.29 2.83
N GLY A 332 -35.03 -5.11 2.43
CA GLY A 332 -34.28 -4.18 1.59
C GLY A 332 -33.22 -3.36 2.34
N CYS A 333 -32.14 -3.98 2.80
CA CYS A 333 -30.87 -3.34 3.19
C CYS A 333 -29.78 -4.41 3.34
N GLY A 334 -28.81 -4.44 2.41
CA GLY A 334 -27.61 -5.28 2.52
C GLY A 334 -26.34 -4.43 2.50
N LEU A 335 -25.25 -4.93 3.08
CA LEU A 335 -23.93 -4.32 3.07
C LEU A 335 -22.98 -5.17 2.24
N LEU A 336 -22.44 -4.60 1.17
CA LEU A 336 -21.36 -5.18 0.36
C LEU A 336 -20.02 -4.63 0.84
N ILE A 337 -19.07 -5.52 1.15
CA ILE A 337 -17.73 -5.17 1.60
C ILE A 337 -16.72 -5.83 0.67
N TYR A 338 -15.89 -5.04 0.00
CA TYR A 338 -14.84 -5.57 -0.85
C TYR A 338 -13.64 -4.62 -0.93
N PRO A 339 -12.42 -5.12 -1.13
CA PRO A 339 -11.27 -4.26 -1.28
C PRO A 339 -11.20 -3.73 -2.72
N ALA A 340 -10.72 -2.50 -2.90
CA ALA A 340 -10.42 -1.98 -4.24
C ALA A 340 -9.29 -2.79 -4.91
N GLN A 341 -8.33 -3.26 -4.10
CA GLN A 341 -7.28 -4.19 -4.52
C GLN A 341 -7.13 -5.31 -3.50
N SER A 342 -7.12 -6.55 -3.98
CA SER A 342 -6.82 -7.76 -3.22
C SER A 342 -5.49 -7.63 -2.45
N PHE A 343 -5.52 -7.82 -1.13
CA PHE A 343 -4.30 -7.78 -0.30
C PHE A 343 -3.36 -8.96 -0.59
N LEU A 344 -3.91 -10.07 -1.11
CA LEU A 344 -3.16 -11.26 -1.44
C LEU A 344 -2.68 -11.25 -2.89
N SER A 345 -3.62 -11.15 -3.84
CA SER A 345 -3.33 -11.39 -5.26
C SER A 345 -3.01 -10.11 -6.05
N GLY A 346 -3.31 -8.94 -5.50
CA GLY A 346 -3.24 -7.66 -6.19
C GLY A 346 -4.27 -7.47 -7.31
N VAL A 347 -5.28 -8.33 -7.43
CA VAL A 347 -6.41 -8.08 -8.34
C VAL A 347 -7.12 -6.79 -7.92
N CYS A 348 -7.33 -5.88 -8.88
CA CYS A 348 -8.16 -4.71 -8.68
C CYS A 348 -9.62 -5.04 -9.01
N HIS A 349 -10.50 -4.95 -8.02
CA HIS A 349 -11.92 -5.24 -8.20
C HIS A 349 -12.60 -4.05 -8.90
N PRO A 350 -13.53 -4.29 -9.86
CA PRO A 350 -14.17 -3.20 -10.59
C PRO A 350 -15.00 -2.27 -9.69
N LEU A 351 -14.69 -0.97 -9.70
CA LEU A 351 -15.47 0.03 -8.96
C LEU A 351 -16.94 0.13 -9.43
N SER A 352 -17.24 -0.31 -10.65
CA SER A 352 -18.62 -0.42 -11.16
C SER A 352 -19.51 -1.33 -10.30
N TRP A 353 -18.93 -2.19 -9.45
CA TRP A 353 -19.68 -2.97 -8.46
C TRP A 353 -20.40 -2.08 -7.45
N ILE A 354 -19.89 -0.88 -7.15
CA ILE A 354 -20.56 0.09 -6.27
C ILE A 354 -21.94 0.45 -6.81
N VAL A 355 -21.98 0.89 -8.06
CA VAL A 355 -23.23 1.28 -8.74
C VAL A 355 -24.18 0.08 -8.85
N GLY A 356 -23.63 -1.09 -9.20
CA GLY A 356 -24.41 -2.33 -9.28
C GLY A 356 -25.05 -2.73 -7.96
N ALA A 357 -24.35 -2.55 -6.84
CA ALA A 357 -24.85 -2.81 -5.50
C ALA A 357 -25.93 -1.79 -5.10
N GLN A 358 -25.66 -0.50 -5.28
CA GLN A 358 -26.59 0.59 -4.94
C GLN A 358 -27.92 0.50 -5.73
N GLN A 359 -27.87 0.15 -7.02
CA GLN A 359 -29.07 -0.10 -7.82
C GLN A 359 -29.92 -1.26 -7.30
N ASN A 360 -29.32 -2.14 -6.52
CA ASN A 360 -29.96 -3.25 -5.85
C ASN A 360 -30.24 -2.92 -4.36
N GLY A 361 -30.15 -1.67 -3.91
CA GLY A 361 -30.44 -1.30 -2.52
C GLY A 361 -29.41 -1.83 -1.51
N TRP A 362 -28.20 -2.15 -1.96
CA TRP A 362 -27.06 -2.46 -1.10
C TRP A 362 -26.26 -1.19 -0.83
N GLU A 363 -25.80 -1.04 0.41
CA GLU A 363 -24.79 -0.07 0.80
C GLU A 363 -23.41 -0.72 0.63
N VAL A 364 -22.39 0.10 0.38
CA VAL A 364 -21.06 -0.38 0.03
C VAL A 364 -20.01 0.19 0.97
N LEU A 365 -19.19 -0.70 1.51
CA LEU A 365 -17.93 -0.38 2.17
C LEU A 365 -16.78 -0.83 1.26
N LEU A 366 -16.01 0.16 0.77
CA LEU A 366 -14.82 -0.08 -0.06
C LEU A 366 -13.55 -0.02 0.81
N ASP A 367 -12.75 -1.09 0.81
CA ASP A 367 -11.43 -1.07 1.47
C ASP A 367 -10.33 -0.66 0.47
N VAL A 368 -9.73 0.50 0.67
CA VAL A 368 -8.64 1.06 -0.15
C VAL A 368 -7.25 0.90 0.50
N SER A 369 -7.16 0.20 1.64
CA SER A 369 -5.94 0.08 2.44
C SER A 369 -4.77 -0.61 1.73
N SER A 370 -5.05 -1.44 0.74
CA SER A 370 -4.04 -2.23 0.00
C SER A 370 -3.70 -1.65 -1.37
N CYS A 371 -4.39 -0.59 -1.81
CA CYS A 371 -4.25 -0.03 -3.15
C CYS A 371 -3.58 1.36 -3.16
N LEU A 372 -3.80 2.18 -2.14
CA LEU A 372 -3.25 3.54 -2.09
C LEU A 372 -1.76 3.53 -1.67
N PRO A 373 -0.93 4.44 -2.20
CA PRO A 373 -1.18 5.38 -3.32
C PRO A 373 -0.97 4.77 -4.72
N MET A 374 -0.64 3.47 -4.79
CA MET A 374 -0.17 2.80 -6.01
C MET A 374 -1.24 2.69 -7.11
N VAL A 375 -2.51 2.59 -6.74
CA VAL A 375 -3.66 2.50 -7.65
C VAL A 375 -4.57 3.69 -7.42
N GLY A 376 -4.94 4.36 -8.52
CA GLY A 376 -5.86 5.50 -8.48
C GLY A 376 -7.30 5.06 -8.22
N ILE A 377 -7.95 5.75 -7.27
CA ILE A 377 -9.37 5.59 -6.96
C ILE A 377 -10.01 6.98 -7.11
N ASP A 378 -11.12 7.03 -7.83
CA ASP A 378 -11.83 8.27 -8.11
C ASP A 378 -13.25 8.20 -7.53
N LEU A 379 -13.40 8.79 -6.35
CA LEU A 379 -14.68 8.84 -5.65
C LEU A 379 -15.62 9.91 -6.22
N SER A 380 -15.17 10.81 -7.10
CA SER A 380 -16.11 11.69 -7.84
C SER A 380 -16.97 10.90 -8.85
N LEU A 381 -16.46 9.75 -9.31
CA LEU A 381 -17.14 8.87 -10.26
C LEU A 381 -17.93 7.75 -9.58
N TYR A 382 -17.34 7.12 -8.56
CA TYR A 382 -17.96 6.00 -7.83
C TYR A 382 -18.01 6.35 -6.35
N GLN A 383 -19.22 6.61 -5.85
CA GLN A 383 -19.44 7.12 -4.49
C GLN A 383 -20.04 6.05 -3.56
N PRO A 384 -19.23 5.14 -2.97
CA PRO A 384 -19.71 4.20 -1.97
C PRO A 384 -20.14 4.93 -0.70
N GLU A 385 -21.00 4.31 0.11
CA GLU A 385 -21.43 4.90 1.39
C GLU A 385 -20.27 5.02 2.38
N PHE A 386 -19.32 4.07 2.32
CA PHE A 386 -18.20 4.00 3.25
C PHE A 386 -16.89 3.66 2.53
N VAL A 387 -15.78 4.23 2.99
CA VAL A 387 -14.42 3.91 2.51
C VAL A 387 -13.50 3.73 3.71
N ILE A 388 -12.78 2.61 3.79
CA ILE A 388 -11.78 2.36 4.84
C ILE A 388 -10.39 2.32 4.22
N GLY A 389 -9.41 2.95 4.86
CA GLY A 389 -8.01 2.91 4.44
C GLY A 389 -7.02 2.97 5.60
N SER A 390 -5.74 2.71 5.30
CA SER A 390 -4.65 2.78 6.28
C SER A 390 -3.58 3.75 5.81
N LEU A 391 -3.28 4.78 6.61
CA LEU A 391 -2.24 5.75 6.29
C LEU A 391 -0.84 5.16 6.46
N HIS A 392 -0.69 4.15 7.31
CA HIS A 392 0.55 3.38 7.39
C HIS A 392 0.92 2.79 6.02
N HIS A 393 0.00 2.11 5.33
CA HIS A 393 0.26 1.56 3.98
C HIS A 393 0.53 2.65 2.94
N VAL A 394 0.03 3.87 3.14
CA VAL A 394 0.22 4.99 2.22
C VAL A 394 1.57 5.69 2.43
N LEU A 395 1.96 5.92 3.69
CA LEU A 395 3.04 6.83 4.07
C LEU A 395 4.24 6.13 4.72
N GLY A 396 4.10 4.87 5.15
CA GLY A 396 5.08 4.14 5.95
C GLY A 396 5.13 4.56 7.43
N TYR A 397 5.10 5.87 7.68
CA TYR A 397 5.16 6.47 9.02
C TYR A 397 4.26 7.72 9.12
N PRO A 398 3.63 7.99 10.28
CA PRO A 398 3.58 7.15 11.48
C PRO A 398 2.80 5.85 11.26
N SER A 399 3.19 4.81 11.97
CA SER A 399 2.43 3.55 11.98
C SER A 399 1.16 3.72 12.80
N GLY A 400 0.14 2.92 12.48
CA GLY A 400 -1.04 2.84 13.34
C GLY A 400 -2.11 3.92 13.13
N VAL A 401 -2.16 4.62 12.00
CA VAL A 401 -3.32 5.46 11.65
C VAL A 401 -4.13 4.86 10.50
N ALA A 402 -5.43 4.76 10.69
CA ALA A 402 -6.41 4.40 9.67
C ALA A 402 -7.51 5.46 9.59
N PHE A 403 -8.30 5.40 8.54
CA PHE A 403 -9.41 6.31 8.32
C PHE A 403 -10.66 5.57 7.81
N LEU A 404 -11.82 6.12 8.15
CA LEU A 404 -13.14 5.77 7.64
C LEU A 404 -13.77 7.04 7.05
N LEU A 405 -14.09 7.01 5.76
CA LEU A 405 -14.90 8.04 5.12
C LEU A 405 -16.36 7.61 5.14
N VAL A 406 -17.26 8.54 5.47
CA VAL A 406 -18.71 8.35 5.50
C VAL A 406 -19.35 9.34 4.55
N ARG A 407 -20.12 8.85 3.57
CA ARG A 407 -20.77 9.69 2.57
C ARG A 407 -21.88 10.53 3.18
N ARG A 408 -21.73 11.86 3.11
CA ARG A 408 -22.63 12.84 3.76
C ARG A 408 -24.06 12.80 3.23
N SER A 409 -24.26 12.47 1.96
CA SER A 409 -25.60 12.37 1.37
C SER A 409 -26.39 11.16 1.87
N SER A 410 -25.72 10.15 2.41
CA SER A 410 -26.32 8.89 2.82
C SER A 410 -26.43 8.76 4.34
N HIS A 411 -25.41 9.21 5.08
CA HIS A 411 -25.32 9.03 6.52
C HIS A 411 -24.77 10.26 7.24
N SER A 412 -25.29 10.49 8.45
CA SER A 412 -24.76 11.44 9.42
C SER A 412 -24.16 10.70 10.61
N ILE A 413 -23.02 11.20 11.09
CA ILE A 413 -22.33 10.66 12.26
C ILE A 413 -22.89 11.36 13.50
N CYS A 414 -23.38 10.59 14.47
CA CYS A 414 -23.92 11.11 15.72
C CYS A 414 -23.14 10.56 16.91
N ILE A 415 -22.84 11.42 17.88
CA ILE A 415 -22.33 11.03 19.20
C ILE A 415 -23.54 10.88 20.11
N GLU A 416 -23.69 9.73 20.78
CA GLU A 416 -24.78 9.56 21.73
C GLU A 416 -24.62 10.44 22.96
N LYS A 417 -25.73 11.02 23.44
CA LYS A 417 -25.70 11.86 24.65
C LYS A 417 -25.36 11.01 25.86
N GLY A 418 -24.21 11.28 26.48
CA GLY A 418 -23.75 10.60 27.70
C GLY A 418 -22.91 9.34 27.46
N SER A 419 -22.54 9.02 26.22
CA SER A 419 -21.54 8.00 25.89
C SER A 419 -20.57 8.53 24.83
N ALA A 420 -19.34 7.99 24.78
CA ALA A 420 -18.38 8.27 23.71
C ALA A 420 -18.66 7.45 22.43
N GLN A 421 -19.82 6.78 22.35
CA GLN A 421 -20.13 5.88 21.24
C GLN A 421 -20.68 6.62 20.01
N LEU A 422 -20.13 6.28 18.85
CA LEU A 422 -20.59 6.77 17.55
C LEU A 422 -21.72 5.91 17.00
N LYS A 423 -22.70 6.56 16.36
CA LYS A 423 -23.76 5.89 15.58
C LYS A 423 -23.93 6.54 14.21
N LEU A 424 -24.31 5.72 13.24
CA LEU A 424 -24.74 6.19 11.92
C LEU A 424 -26.26 6.37 11.90
N ALA A 425 -26.71 7.56 11.50
CA ALA A 425 -28.11 7.80 11.16
C ALA A 425 -28.25 7.92 9.63
N LYS A 426 -29.28 7.27 9.06
CA LYS A 426 -29.60 7.31 7.62
C LYS A 426 -30.28 8.63 7.25
N LEU A 427 -29.59 9.73 7.45
CA LEU A 427 -30.01 11.09 7.13
C LEU A 427 -28.81 11.85 6.58
N PRO A 428 -29.01 12.82 5.68
CA PRO A 428 -27.92 13.69 5.23
C PRO A 428 -27.29 14.46 6.40
N ASP A 429 -25.97 14.57 6.41
CA ASP A 429 -25.23 15.35 7.41
C ASP A 429 -25.22 16.85 7.08
N ASN A 430 -25.29 17.70 8.11
CA ASN A 430 -25.32 19.17 8.02
C ASN A 430 -23.91 19.80 8.06
N GLY A 431 -22.84 19.04 7.79
CA GLY A 431 -21.53 19.60 7.46
C GLY A 431 -20.50 19.67 8.60
N LYS A 432 -20.67 18.96 9.72
CA LYS A 432 -19.63 18.92 10.77
C LYS A 432 -18.74 17.70 10.61
N ASN A 433 -17.44 17.90 10.40
CA ASN A 433 -16.46 16.81 10.50
C ASN A 433 -16.44 16.31 11.94
N VAL A 434 -16.50 14.98 12.11
CA VAL A 434 -16.47 14.36 13.44
C VAL A 434 -15.13 13.67 13.60
N HIS A 435 -14.26 14.27 14.41
CA HIS A 435 -12.97 13.71 14.77
C HIS A 435 -13.17 12.82 15.99
N VAL A 436 -13.18 11.49 15.81
CA VAL A 436 -13.28 10.58 16.95
C VAL A 436 -11.96 9.89 17.19
N VAL A 437 -11.31 10.32 18.27
CA VAL A 437 -10.23 9.60 18.92
C VAL A 437 -10.90 8.52 19.77
N THR A 438 -10.85 7.26 19.34
CA THR A 438 -11.37 6.13 20.13
C THR A 438 -10.62 6.02 21.45
N GLU A 439 -11.31 5.69 22.54
CA GLU A 439 -10.69 5.47 23.85
C GLU A 439 -9.73 4.26 23.80
N GLY A 440 -8.45 4.46 24.18
CA GLY A 440 -7.50 3.37 24.43
C GLY A 440 -6.09 3.54 23.83
N GLU A 441 -5.95 4.25 22.71
CA GLU A 441 -4.64 4.59 22.11
C GLU A 441 -4.75 5.98 21.46
N ASN A 442 -4.24 7.01 22.14
CA ASN A 442 -4.48 8.40 21.77
C ASN A 442 -3.73 8.78 20.48
N LEU A 443 -4.46 8.95 19.38
CA LEU A 443 -4.01 9.74 18.23
C LEU A 443 -3.75 11.18 18.71
N ASN A 444 -2.48 11.52 18.92
CA ASN A 444 -2.09 12.82 19.46
C ASN A 444 -1.70 13.78 18.32
N THR A 445 -1.46 15.05 18.67
CA THR A 445 -1.05 16.08 17.71
C THR A 445 0.26 15.72 16.98
N HIS A 446 1.20 15.03 17.64
CA HIS A 446 2.46 14.61 17.02
C HIS A 446 2.24 13.61 15.89
N ILE A 447 1.32 12.66 16.05
CA ILE A 447 0.96 11.71 15.00
C ILE A 447 0.39 12.45 13.79
N PHE A 448 -0.53 13.40 13.98
CA PHE A 448 -1.09 14.17 12.86
C PHE A 448 -0.09 15.14 12.22
N ALA A 449 0.80 15.75 13.01
CA ALA A 449 1.91 16.53 12.49
C ALA A 449 2.85 15.65 11.64
N ALA A 450 3.18 14.45 12.13
CA ALA A 450 4.02 13.49 11.42
C ALA A 450 3.39 13.01 10.10
N LEU A 451 2.06 12.84 10.06
CA LEU A 451 1.33 12.54 8.81
C LEU A 451 1.53 13.62 7.75
N SER A 452 1.57 14.90 8.15
CA SER A 452 1.74 16.02 7.23
C SER A 452 3.06 15.91 6.46
N PHE A 453 4.15 15.57 7.14
CA PHE A 453 5.46 15.33 6.49
C PHE A 453 5.44 14.12 5.55
N GLY A 454 4.66 13.09 5.89
CA GLY A 454 4.43 11.94 5.01
C GLY A 454 3.72 12.35 3.71
N PHE A 455 2.66 13.15 3.83
CA PHE A 455 1.92 13.65 2.67
C PHE A 455 2.78 14.58 1.80
N GLU A 456 3.55 15.49 2.40
CA GLU A 456 4.50 16.35 1.67
C GLU A 456 5.54 15.53 0.88
N HIS A 457 6.08 14.46 1.49
CA HIS A 457 7.00 13.55 0.80
C HIS A 457 6.31 12.80 -0.35
N LEU A 458 5.07 12.36 -0.12
CA LEU A 458 4.26 11.70 -1.15
C LEU A 458 3.96 12.63 -2.34
N GLU A 459 3.65 13.90 -2.07
CA GLU A 459 3.44 14.94 -3.08
C GLU A 459 4.72 15.28 -3.84
N ARG A 460 5.88 15.32 -3.16
CA ARG A 460 7.19 15.49 -3.80
C ARG A 460 7.50 14.36 -4.79
N ILE A 461 7.10 13.13 -4.49
CA ILE A 461 7.21 12.02 -5.46
C ILE A 461 6.21 12.21 -6.59
N GLY A 462 4.97 12.57 -6.24
CA GLY A 462 3.85 12.76 -7.17
C GLY A 462 3.03 11.49 -7.36
N ILE A 463 1.73 11.55 -7.05
CA ILE A 463 0.81 10.39 -7.13
C ILE A 463 0.75 9.79 -8.54
N VAL A 464 0.65 10.63 -9.57
CA VAL A 464 0.61 10.17 -10.97
C VAL A 464 1.92 9.46 -11.35
N ALA A 465 3.07 9.96 -10.86
CA ALA A 465 4.37 9.34 -11.09
C ALA A 465 4.43 7.94 -10.46
N ILE A 466 3.97 7.82 -9.21
CA ILE A 466 3.89 6.53 -8.50
C ILE A 466 3.05 5.53 -9.29
N GLN A 467 1.82 5.91 -9.65
CA GLN A 467 0.87 5.04 -10.34
C GLN A 467 1.43 4.57 -11.69
N LYS A 468 1.96 5.49 -12.51
CA LYS A 468 2.53 5.16 -13.83
C LYS A 468 3.76 4.27 -13.73
N ARG A 469 4.61 4.50 -12.73
CA ARG A 469 5.79 3.66 -12.51
C ARG A 469 5.41 2.26 -12.06
N VAL A 470 4.54 2.14 -11.06
CA VAL A 470 4.09 0.83 -10.55
C VAL A 470 3.36 0.04 -11.62
N GLU A 471 2.48 0.68 -12.41
CA GLU A 471 1.80 0.08 -13.56
C GLU A 471 2.80 -0.50 -14.57
N SER A 472 3.86 0.24 -14.89
CA SER A 472 4.91 -0.19 -15.82
C SER A 472 5.71 -1.37 -15.28
N LEU A 473 6.14 -1.27 -14.01
CA LEU A 473 6.93 -2.30 -13.33
C LEU A 473 6.16 -3.62 -13.20
N ILE A 474 4.92 -3.57 -12.73
CA ILE A 474 4.10 -4.79 -12.58
C ILE A 474 3.78 -5.41 -13.94
N THR A 475 3.55 -4.59 -14.96
CA THR A 475 3.29 -5.07 -16.32
C THR A 475 4.49 -5.81 -16.89
N TRP A 476 5.68 -5.23 -16.80
CA TRP A 476 6.90 -5.89 -17.23
C TRP A 476 7.14 -7.17 -16.43
N LEU A 477 7.01 -7.11 -15.11
CA LEU A 477 7.24 -8.26 -14.24
C LEU A 477 6.30 -9.42 -14.57
N VAL A 478 5.00 -9.17 -14.73
CA VAL A 478 4.04 -10.22 -15.10
C VAL A 478 4.40 -10.87 -16.44
N LYS A 479 4.78 -10.09 -17.45
CA LYS A 479 5.23 -10.62 -18.75
C LYS A 479 6.49 -11.47 -18.61
N THR A 480 7.50 -10.95 -17.90
CA THR A 480 8.79 -11.63 -17.69
C THR A 480 8.61 -12.92 -16.91
N LEU A 481 7.92 -12.89 -15.76
CA LEU A 481 7.72 -14.07 -14.92
C LEU A 481 6.91 -15.16 -15.64
N LYS A 482 5.90 -14.79 -16.44
CA LYS A 482 5.14 -15.74 -17.26
C LYS A 482 6.01 -16.42 -18.34
N SER A 483 7.07 -15.77 -18.79
CA SER A 483 7.98 -16.32 -19.80
C SER A 483 9.01 -17.32 -19.24
N LEU A 484 9.19 -17.36 -17.91
CA LEU A 484 10.17 -18.26 -17.29
C LEU A 484 9.70 -19.72 -17.33
N LYS A 485 10.58 -20.58 -17.85
CA LYS A 485 10.42 -22.03 -17.98
C LYS A 485 11.65 -22.76 -17.45
N HIS A 486 11.52 -24.02 -17.06
CA HIS A 486 12.64 -24.87 -16.68
C HIS A 486 13.67 -25.01 -17.82
N LYS A 487 14.93 -25.32 -17.50
CA LYS A 487 15.99 -25.43 -18.52
C LYS A 487 15.80 -26.64 -19.44
N LEU A 488 15.45 -27.80 -18.86
CA LEU A 488 15.37 -29.08 -19.56
C LEU A 488 13.97 -29.36 -20.14
N GLU A 489 12.95 -28.68 -19.62
CA GLU A 489 11.56 -28.89 -19.99
C GLU A 489 10.87 -27.55 -20.31
N GLU A 490 9.99 -27.53 -21.31
CA GLU A 490 9.16 -26.34 -21.61
C GLU A 490 8.04 -26.07 -20.58
N LYS A 491 8.13 -26.65 -19.38
CA LYS A 491 7.15 -26.46 -18.32
C LYS A 491 7.31 -25.08 -17.66
N PRO A 492 6.19 -24.45 -17.25
CA PRO A 492 6.23 -23.14 -16.59
C PRO A 492 6.92 -23.25 -15.23
N LEU A 493 7.83 -22.31 -14.94
CA LEU A 493 8.53 -22.25 -13.65
C LEU A 493 7.62 -21.73 -12.52
N LEU A 494 6.65 -20.88 -12.86
CA LEU A 494 5.90 -20.09 -11.89
C LEU A 494 4.41 -20.33 -12.06
N GLN A 495 3.74 -20.61 -10.94
CA GLN A 495 2.29 -20.51 -10.83
C GLN A 495 1.93 -19.12 -10.32
N LEU A 496 1.45 -18.27 -11.22
CA LEU A 496 0.96 -16.93 -10.89
C LEU A 496 -0.51 -17.00 -10.45
N TYR A 497 -0.86 -16.26 -9.40
CA TYR A 497 -2.23 -16.16 -8.89
C TYR A 497 -2.81 -14.77 -9.14
N GLY A 498 -4.12 -14.72 -9.42
CA GLY A 498 -4.79 -13.47 -9.75
C GLY A 498 -4.82 -13.19 -11.27
N SER A 499 -5.68 -12.23 -11.65
CA SER A 499 -6.11 -12.03 -13.05
C SER A 499 -5.10 -12.00 -14.20
N LEU A 500 -3.80 -11.70 -14.14
CA LEU A 500 -2.92 -11.44 -15.32
C LEU A 500 -3.37 -10.40 -16.39
N ASP A 501 -4.66 -10.09 -16.52
CA ASP A 501 -5.15 -8.92 -17.26
C ASP A 501 -4.64 -7.68 -16.55
N LEU A 502 -3.79 -6.96 -17.28
CA LEU A 502 -3.10 -5.76 -16.80
C LEU A 502 -4.08 -4.65 -16.44
N LYS A 503 -5.29 -4.66 -17.00
CA LYS A 503 -6.34 -3.69 -16.68
C LYS A 503 -6.83 -3.79 -15.23
N TYR A 504 -6.85 -4.99 -14.67
CA TYR A 504 -7.35 -5.28 -13.32
C TYR A 504 -6.22 -5.73 -12.40
N ARG A 505 -5.01 -5.18 -12.60
CA ARG A 505 -3.81 -5.53 -11.86
C ARG A 505 -3.31 -4.32 -11.08
N GLY A 506 -3.21 -4.51 -9.77
CA GLY A 506 -2.64 -3.57 -8.84
C GLY A 506 -1.14 -3.77 -8.61
N SER A 507 -0.63 -3.28 -7.49
CA SER A 507 0.80 -3.31 -7.15
C SER A 507 1.32 -4.64 -6.58
N ILE A 508 0.43 -5.60 -6.36
CA ILE A 508 0.73 -6.87 -5.70
C ILE A 508 0.66 -8.03 -6.70
N LEU A 509 1.55 -9.01 -6.54
CA LEU A 509 1.55 -10.26 -7.29
C LEU A 509 1.83 -11.43 -6.35
N ALA A 510 0.91 -12.39 -6.32
CA ALA A 510 1.12 -13.65 -5.62
C ALA A 510 1.58 -14.73 -6.60
N PHE A 511 2.56 -15.53 -6.19
CA PHE A 511 3.05 -16.65 -7.00
C PHE A 511 3.67 -17.76 -6.15
N ASN A 512 3.77 -18.93 -6.75
CA ASN A 512 4.59 -20.04 -6.28
C ASN A 512 5.56 -20.48 -7.36
N ILE A 513 6.71 -21.03 -6.94
CA ILE A 513 7.66 -21.69 -7.84
C ILE A 513 7.22 -23.15 -7.95
N LEU A 514 7.26 -23.69 -9.17
CA LEU A 514 6.99 -25.09 -9.46
C LEU A 514 8.32 -25.80 -9.68
N ASP A 515 8.41 -27.06 -9.25
CA ASP A 515 9.48 -27.96 -9.68
C ASP A 515 9.16 -28.59 -11.06
N SER A 516 10.10 -29.36 -11.60
CA SER A 516 9.94 -30.05 -12.89
C SER A 516 8.80 -31.08 -12.88
N THR A 517 8.42 -31.58 -11.71
CA THR A 517 7.28 -32.48 -11.53
C THR A 517 5.93 -31.74 -11.46
N GLY A 518 5.97 -30.41 -11.31
CA GLY A 518 4.80 -29.54 -11.17
C GLY A 518 4.33 -29.34 -9.72
N ASN A 519 5.10 -29.79 -8.72
CA ASN A 519 4.81 -29.55 -7.32
C ASN A 519 5.29 -28.16 -6.89
N ILE A 520 4.64 -27.62 -5.86
CA ILE A 520 4.96 -26.29 -5.33
C ILE A 520 6.22 -26.37 -4.47
N PHE A 521 7.22 -25.56 -4.82
CA PHE A 521 8.40 -25.35 -4.00
C PHE A 521 8.04 -24.47 -2.79
N PRO A 522 8.50 -24.80 -1.56
CA PRO A 522 8.04 -24.12 -0.34
C PRO A 522 8.29 -22.60 -0.35
N ALA A 523 7.22 -21.80 -0.17
CA ALA A 523 7.30 -20.34 -0.22
C ALA A 523 8.23 -19.74 0.85
N ARG A 524 8.26 -20.31 2.06
CA ARG A 524 9.15 -19.86 3.14
C ARG A 524 10.62 -20.01 2.80
N LEU A 525 10.98 -21.13 2.19
CA LEU A 525 12.34 -21.37 1.73
C LEU A 525 12.72 -20.35 0.65
N VAL A 526 11.84 -20.10 -0.33
CA VAL A 526 12.08 -19.06 -1.36
C VAL A 526 12.29 -17.68 -0.71
N GLN A 527 11.50 -17.33 0.31
CA GLN A 527 11.68 -16.09 1.05
C GLN A 527 13.05 -16.02 1.75
N GLN A 528 13.50 -17.09 2.40
CA GLN A 528 14.81 -17.14 3.06
C GLN A 528 15.97 -17.02 2.06
N LEU A 529 15.89 -17.73 0.93
CA LEU A 529 16.88 -17.63 -0.16
C LEU A 529 16.90 -16.23 -0.77
N ALA A 530 15.73 -15.60 -0.92
CA ALA A 530 15.64 -14.21 -1.39
C ALA A 530 16.36 -13.27 -0.41
N VAL A 531 16.13 -13.41 0.90
CA VAL A 531 16.81 -12.60 1.94
C VAL A 531 18.32 -12.80 1.91
N LYS A 532 18.82 -14.02 1.73
CA LYS A 532 20.27 -14.31 1.55
C LYS A 532 20.88 -13.53 0.36
N THR A 533 20.07 -13.13 -0.62
CA THR A 533 20.48 -12.31 -1.78
C THR A 533 20.06 -10.83 -1.69
N ASN A 534 19.68 -10.35 -0.49
CA ASN A 534 19.19 -9.01 -0.21
C ASN A 534 17.88 -8.64 -0.95
N ILE A 535 17.00 -9.61 -1.14
CA ILE A 535 15.66 -9.43 -1.71
C ILE A 535 14.62 -9.72 -0.63
N PHE A 536 13.79 -8.73 -0.31
CA PHE A 536 12.74 -8.84 0.70
C PHE A 536 11.38 -9.03 0.03
N LEU A 537 10.75 -10.18 0.30
CA LEU A 537 9.44 -10.58 -0.20
C LEU A 537 8.52 -10.92 0.97
N GLY A 538 7.22 -10.69 0.80
CA GLY A 538 6.20 -11.14 1.75
C GLY A 538 5.80 -12.61 1.51
N VAL A 539 5.16 -13.20 2.50
CA VAL A 539 4.46 -14.49 2.38
C VAL A 539 3.00 -14.28 2.75
N GLY A 540 2.10 -14.80 1.91
CA GLY A 540 0.67 -14.84 2.14
C GLY A 540 0.15 -16.28 2.18
N THR A 541 -1.12 -16.44 2.51
CA THR A 541 -1.78 -17.75 2.52
C THR A 541 -3.01 -17.70 1.64
N LEU A 542 -3.07 -18.59 0.64
CA LEU A 542 -4.25 -18.76 -0.20
C LEU A 542 -5.39 -19.40 0.59
N GLY A 543 -6.56 -18.79 0.46
CA GLY A 543 -7.76 -19.27 1.12
C GLY A 543 -7.68 -19.12 2.64
N ASP A 544 -7.18 -17.99 3.15
CA ASP A 544 -7.33 -17.63 4.56
C ASP A 544 -8.81 -17.76 4.95
N LEU A 545 -9.12 -18.91 5.54
CA LEU A 545 -10.48 -19.40 5.74
C LEU A 545 -11.22 -18.56 6.77
N THR A 546 -10.59 -17.59 7.42
CA THR A 546 -11.25 -16.86 8.51
C THR A 546 -12.51 -16.12 8.08
N VAL A 547 -12.54 -15.51 6.89
CA VAL A 547 -13.77 -14.87 6.41
C VAL A 547 -14.83 -15.93 6.09
N TYR A 548 -14.45 -17.00 5.37
CA TYR A 548 -15.36 -18.10 5.03
C TYR A 548 -15.88 -18.86 6.26
N ASN A 549 -15.00 -19.33 7.14
CA ASN A 549 -15.33 -20.11 8.34
C ASN A 549 -16.16 -19.34 9.36
N ILE A 550 -15.99 -18.02 9.48
CA ILE A 550 -16.79 -17.23 10.40
C ILE A 550 -18.17 -16.90 9.78
N LEU A 551 -18.22 -16.61 8.48
CA LEU A 551 -19.45 -16.21 7.81
C LEU A 551 -20.34 -17.40 7.35
N ASP A 552 -19.79 -18.60 7.14
CA ASP A 552 -20.51 -19.75 6.55
C ASP A 552 -20.87 -20.86 7.56
N GLN A 553 -20.89 -20.57 8.87
CA GLN A 553 -21.23 -21.56 9.92
C GLN A 553 -22.65 -22.16 9.86
N LYS A 554 -23.42 -21.94 8.78
CA LYS A 554 -24.83 -22.36 8.69
C LYS A 554 -25.24 -23.03 7.37
N SER A 555 -24.32 -23.32 6.45
CA SER A 555 -24.68 -24.00 5.20
C SER A 555 -23.94 -25.32 4.97
N ASP A 556 -24.28 -26.31 5.80
CA ASP A 556 -23.93 -27.75 5.64
C ASP A 556 -24.46 -28.38 4.31
N LYS A 557 -24.93 -27.57 3.36
CA LYS A 557 -25.54 -28.00 2.09
C LYS A 557 -24.98 -27.30 0.84
N GLN A 558 -23.92 -26.48 0.95
CA GLN A 558 -23.21 -25.93 -0.23
C GLN A 558 -21.74 -26.37 -0.36
N VAL A 559 -21.33 -27.37 0.44
CA VAL A 559 -19.97 -27.92 0.41
C VAL A 559 -19.69 -28.76 -0.84
N GLU A 560 -20.71 -29.13 -1.65
CA GLU A 560 -20.47 -29.86 -2.91
C GLU A 560 -19.71 -29.04 -3.97
N SER A 561 -19.73 -27.69 -3.89
CA SER A 561 -18.87 -26.84 -4.74
C SER A 561 -17.50 -26.51 -4.14
N ALA A 562 -17.24 -26.92 -2.89
CA ALA A 562 -15.97 -26.73 -2.18
C ALA A 562 -14.94 -27.83 -2.50
N SER A 563 -15.34 -28.90 -3.19
CA SER A 563 -14.46 -30.02 -3.55
C SER A 563 -13.34 -29.63 -4.53
N SER A 564 -13.54 -28.59 -5.35
CA SER A 564 -12.47 -28.04 -6.22
C SER A 564 -11.56 -27.04 -5.51
N TYR A 565 -11.97 -26.54 -4.34
CA TYR A 565 -11.15 -25.63 -3.53
C TYR A 565 -10.29 -26.38 -2.51
N ALA A 566 -10.69 -27.61 -2.14
CA ALA A 566 -10.06 -28.47 -1.14
C ALA A 566 -8.53 -28.59 -1.25
N SER A 567 -7.99 -28.65 -2.48
CA SER A 567 -6.56 -28.88 -2.74
C SER A 567 -5.70 -27.61 -2.75
N THR A 568 -6.28 -26.41 -2.70
CA THR A 568 -5.54 -25.13 -2.71
C THR A 568 -5.63 -24.39 -1.36
N TYR A 569 -6.33 -24.95 -0.38
CA TYR A 569 -6.48 -24.34 0.95
C TYR A 569 -5.17 -24.41 1.74
N ASN A 570 -4.87 -23.34 2.48
CA ASN A 570 -3.66 -23.20 3.31
C ASN A 570 -2.34 -23.31 2.54
N CYS A 571 -2.36 -23.08 1.22
CA CYS A 571 -1.14 -22.97 0.45
C CYS A 571 -0.47 -21.63 0.73
N GLU A 572 0.73 -21.66 1.32
CA GLU A 572 1.58 -20.47 1.41
C GLU A 572 2.01 -20.06 0.00
N VAL A 573 2.01 -18.74 -0.24
CA VAL A 573 2.43 -18.13 -1.50
C VAL A 573 3.44 -17.03 -1.22
N ILE A 574 4.39 -16.86 -2.14
CA ILE A 574 5.17 -15.63 -2.17
C ILE A 574 4.24 -14.49 -2.58
N ARG A 575 4.30 -13.40 -1.82
CA ARG A 575 3.62 -12.15 -2.13
C ARG A 575 4.65 -11.07 -2.40
N LEU A 576 4.73 -10.68 -3.65
CA LEU A 576 5.43 -9.48 -4.08
C LEU A 576 4.49 -8.27 -3.99
N SER A 577 5.00 -7.15 -3.51
CA SER A 577 4.30 -5.88 -3.49
C SER A 577 5.23 -4.74 -3.85
N LEU A 578 4.87 -3.98 -4.88
CA LEU A 578 5.58 -2.78 -5.31
C LEU A 578 5.11 -1.56 -4.53
N GLY A 579 6.01 -0.59 -4.36
CA GLY A 579 5.73 0.64 -3.64
C GLY A 579 6.11 1.91 -4.41
N PRO A 580 5.94 3.08 -3.78
CA PRO A 580 6.13 4.39 -4.41
C PRO A 580 7.50 4.63 -5.03
N ILE A 581 8.52 4.01 -4.46
CA ILE A 581 9.93 4.18 -4.85
C ILE A 581 10.54 2.91 -5.46
N SER A 582 9.75 1.89 -5.82
CA SER A 582 10.25 0.71 -6.54
C SER A 582 10.85 1.10 -7.90
N THR A 583 11.88 0.38 -8.34
CA THR A 583 12.62 0.66 -9.59
C THR A 583 12.65 -0.52 -10.55
N TYR A 584 13.05 -0.29 -11.80
CA TYR A 584 13.30 -1.35 -12.76
C TYR A 584 14.38 -2.33 -12.24
N GLY A 585 15.44 -1.80 -11.63
CA GLY A 585 16.47 -2.61 -10.99
C GLY A 585 15.95 -3.58 -9.93
N ASP A 586 14.92 -3.19 -9.16
CA ASP A 586 14.29 -4.08 -8.18
C ASP A 586 13.63 -5.29 -8.86
N VAL A 587 12.79 -5.04 -9.88
CA VAL A 587 12.05 -6.11 -10.57
C VAL A 587 12.95 -6.98 -11.45
N TYR A 588 14.00 -6.40 -12.05
CA TYR A 588 14.98 -7.13 -12.83
C TYR A 588 15.80 -8.08 -11.96
N ARG A 589 16.30 -7.61 -10.80
CA ARG A 589 17.04 -8.45 -9.86
C ARG A 589 16.20 -9.58 -9.29
N LEU A 590 14.91 -9.34 -9.04
CA LEU A 590 13.99 -10.42 -8.69
C LEU A 590 13.87 -11.45 -9.81
N ALA A 591 13.69 -11.03 -11.05
CA ALA A 591 13.59 -11.94 -12.19
C ALA A 591 14.87 -12.77 -12.36
N GLN A 592 16.05 -12.16 -12.16
CA GLN A 592 17.33 -12.86 -12.13
C GLN A 592 17.40 -13.89 -11.00
N PHE A 593 17.02 -13.52 -9.79
CA PHE A 593 16.96 -14.43 -8.65
C PHE A 593 16.05 -15.64 -8.94
N LEU A 594 14.84 -15.38 -9.43
CA LEU A 594 13.89 -16.45 -9.78
C LEU A 594 14.39 -17.33 -10.93
N SER A 595 15.20 -16.79 -11.85
CA SER A 595 15.76 -17.57 -12.96
C SER A 595 16.72 -18.68 -12.50
N ARG A 596 17.25 -18.61 -11.27
CA ARG A 596 18.10 -19.66 -10.69
C ARG A 596 17.33 -20.96 -10.46
N PHE A 597 16.05 -20.86 -10.11
CA PHE A 597 15.15 -22.01 -9.92
C PHE A 597 14.80 -22.73 -11.23
N ARG A 598 15.27 -22.25 -12.39
CA ARG A 598 15.15 -22.99 -13.66
C ARG A 598 16.04 -24.23 -13.69
N ASP A 599 17.05 -24.27 -12.83
CA ASP A 599 17.99 -25.37 -12.68
C ASP A 599 17.50 -26.35 -11.61
N GLU A 600 17.28 -27.62 -11.99
CA GLU A 600 16.77 -28.64 -11.06
C GLU A 600 17.79 -29.01 -10.00
N ASP A 601 19.08 -28.95 -10.30
CA ASP A 601 20.15 -29.25 -9.35
C ASP A 601 20.15 -28.20 -8.23
N TYR A 602 19.93 -26.93 -8.59
CA TYR A 602 19.79 -25.83 -7.63
C TYR A 602 18.57 -26.03 -6.71
N MET A 603 17.41 -26.37 -7.29
CA MET A 603 16.20 -26.61 -6.49
C MET A 603 16.39 -27.79 -5.52
N SER A 604 17.02 -28.87 -6.00
CA SER A 604 17.24 -30.08 -5.21
C SER A 604 18.23 -29.85 -4.07
N SER A 605 19.32 -29.13 -4.32
CA SER A 605 20.32 -28.81 -3.30
C SER A 605 19.75 -27.92 -2.19
N GLU A 606 19.00 -26.89 -2.56
CA GLU A 606 18.42 -25.96 -1.58
C GLU A 606 17.26 -26.60 -0.79
N ALA A 607 16.47 -27.47 -1.44
CA ALA A 607 15.42 -28.24 -0.75
C ALA A 607 16.02 -29.21 0.28
N ALA A 608 17.10 -29.92 -0.07
CA ALA A 608 17.77 -30.83 0.86
C ALA A 608 18.32 -30.08 2.09
N GLY A 609 19.01 -28.95 1.87
CA GLY A 609 19.51 -28.11 2.97
C GLY A 609 18.39 -27.57 3.87
N TYR A 610 17.22 -27.23 3.31
CA TYR A 610 16.08 -26.78 4.09
C TYR A 610 15.47 -27.87 4.98
N VAL A 611 15.37 -29.10 4.48
CA VAL A 611 14.89 -30.23 5.28
C VAL A 611 15.85 -30.52 6.44
N GLU A 612 17.16 -30.49 6.18
CA GLU A 612 18.18 -30.64 7.22
C GLU A 612 18.11 -29.51 8.28
N GLU A 613 17.89 -28.25 7.87
CA GLU A 613 17.71 -27.13 8.81
C GLU A 613 16.46 -27.33 9.68
N LEU A 614 15.33 -27.77 9.10
CA LEU A 614 14.10 -28.05 9.86
C LEU A 614 14.27 -29.20 10.85
N GLU A 615 14.96 -30.28 10.45
CA GLU A 615 15.22 -31.42 11.34
C GLU A 615 16.14 -31.07 12.51
N ASN A 616 16.98 -30.05 12.37
CA ASN A 616 17.85 -29.55 13.44
C ASN A 616 17.18 -28.51 14.37
N GLU A 617 16.04 -27.93 13.97
CA GLU A 617 15.25 -27.00 14.80
C GLU A 617 14.25 -27.69 15.74
N TYR A 618 13.99 -28.99 15.53
CA TYR A 618 13.16 -29.86 16.40
C TYR A 618 14.02 -30.76 17.29
#